data_AF-A0A520TIC2-F1
#
_entry.id   AF-A0A520TIC2-F1
#
_cell.length_a   1.000
_cell.length_b   1.000
_cell.length_c   1.000
_cell.angle_alpha   90.00
_cell.angle_beta   90.00
_cell.angle_gamma   90.00
#
_symmetry.space_group_name_H-M   'P 1'
#
loop_
_entity.id
_entity.type
_entity.pdbx_description
1 polymer ?
#
loop_
_entity_poly.entity_id
_entity_poly.type
_entity_poly.pdbx_seq_one_letter_code
_entity_poly.pdbx_strand_id
1 'polypeptide(L)' 'MSTEYLTTAELAGRLKYDERTIREKLMDSVLLEGVHYLRPFGRRKILFIWQAIEEDLSKGTKFSVPMANGGVLHG' A
#
# COMPACT_ATOMS: atom_id res chain seq x y z
N MET A 1 -8.82 -16.80 -6.71
CA MET A 1 -7.61 -16.07 -7.14
C MET A 1 -8.08 -14.91 -8.01
N SER A 2 -8.57 -13.84 -7.38
CA SER A 2 -9.03 -12.64 -8.09
C SER A 2 -8.02 -11.55 -7.78
N THR A 3 -7.21 -11.18 -8.78
CA THR A 3 -6.29 -10.05 -8.65
C THR A 3 -7.12 -8.77 -8.66
N GLU A 4 -7.54 -8.32 -7.48
CA GLU A 4 -8.29 -7.08 -7.33
C GLU A 4 -7.34 -5.90 -7.52
N TYR A 5 -7.57 -5.15 -8.59
CA TYR A 5 -6.89 -3.89 -8.85
C TYR A 5 -7.70 -2.76 -8.22
N LEU A 6 -7.06 -2.02 -7.31
CA LEU A 6 -7.66 -0.90 -6.61
C LEU A 6 -7.00 0.40 -7.04
N THR A 7 -7.80 1.47 -7.10
CA THR A 7 -7.28 2.83 -7.16
C THR A 7 -6.79 3.30 -5.79
N THR A 8 -6.05 4.41 -5.75
CA THR A 8 -5.59 5.01 -4.48
C THR A 8 -6.75 5.26 -3.50
N ALA A 9 -7.89 5.76 -4.01
CA ALA A 9 -9.07 6.06 -3.20
C ALA A 9 -9.72 4.79 -2.62
N GLU A 10 -9.82 3.72 -3.41
CA GLU A 10 -10.39 2.45 -2.93
C GLU A 10 -9.46 1.76 -1.92
N LEU A 11 -8.16 1.82 -2.15
CA LEU A 11 -7.16 1.31 -1.22
C LEU A 11 -7.18 2.11 0.10
N ALA A 12 -7.31 3.43 0.02
CA ALA A 12 -7.49 4.34 1.16
C ALA A 12 -8.72 3.96 1.99
N GLY A 13 -9.86 3.71 1.34
CA GLY A 13 -11.07 3.24 2.00
C GLY A 13 -10.90 1.89 2.72
N ARG A 14 -10.22 0.92 2.09
CA ARG A 14 -9.98 -0.41 2.70
C ARG A 14 -9.03 -0.36 3.89
N LEU A 15 -7.89 0.32 3.76
CA LEU A 15 -6.90 0.45 4.83
C LEU A 15 -7.30 1.51 5.87
N LYS A 16 -8.37 2.27 5.62
CA LYS A 16 -8.80 3.43 6.42
C LYS A 16 -7.69 4.47 6.59
N TYR A 17 -6.87 4.64 5.56
CA TYR A 17 -5.87 5.71 5.48
C TYR A 17 -6.33 6.82 4.56
N ASP A 18 -5.69 7.97 4.69
CA ASP A 18 -5.85 9.06 3.73
C ASP A 18 -5.07 8.75 2.44
N GLU A 19 -5.62 9.13 1.27
CA GLU A 19 -4.96 8.95 -0.03
C GLU A 19 -3.56 9.56 -0.06
N ARG A 20 -3.37 10.67 0.64
CA ARG A 20 -2.07 11.32 0.76
C ARG A 20 -1.06 10.43 1.50
N THR A 21 -1.49 9.79 2.58
CA THR A 21 -0.65 8.88 3.37
C THR A 21 -0.22 7.68 2.53
N ILE A 22 -1.12 7.15 1.70
CA ILE A 22 -0.79 6.04 0.79
C ILE A 22 0.29 6.47 -0.22
N ARG A 23 0.16 7.65 -0.82
CA ARG A 23 1.10 8.14 -1.84
C ARG A 23 2.45 8.59 -1.27
N GLU A 24 2.45 9.25 -0.12
CA GLU A 24 3.67 9.83 0.45
C GLU A 24 4.41 8.84 1.36
N LYS A 25 3.69 7.98 2.11
CA LYS A 25 4.32 7.04 3.05
C LYS A 25 4.40 5.63 2.47
N LEU A 26 3.27 5.06 2.03
CA LEU A 26 3.25 3.66 1.63
C LEU A 26 3.97 3.42 0.30
N MET A 27 3.70 4.25 -0.72
CA MET A 27 4.38 4.12 -2.02
C MET A 27 5.89 4.30 -1.96
N ASP A 28 6.40 5.10 -1.02
CA ASP A 28 7.82 5.41 -0.92
C ASP A 28 8.56 4.43 0.01
N SER A 29 7.93 4.02 1.12
CA SER A 29 8.58 3.17 2.13
C SER A 29 8.34 1.67 1.97
N VAL A 30 7.18 1.24 1.47
CA VAL A 30 6.74 -0.17 1.61
C VAL A 30 6.36 -0.79 0.27
N LEU A 31 5.69 -0.05 -0.62
CA LEU A 31 5.14 -0.61 -1.85
C LEU A 31 6.16 -0.58 -2.98
N LEU A 32 6.37 -1.76 -3.58
CA LEU A 32 7.28 -1.96 -4.71
C LEU A 32 6.54 -1.87 -6.05
N GLU A 33 7.10 -1.12 -7.00
CA GLU A 33 6.59 -1.05 -8.38
C GLU A 33 6.69 -2.43 -9.05
N GLY A 34 5.60 -2.85 -9.73
CA GLY A 34 5.50 -4.15 -10.38
C GLY A 34 5.02 -5.29 -9.49
N VAL A 35 5.06 -5.13 -8.16
CA VAL A 35 4.55 -6.11 -7.19
C VAL A 35 3.28 -5.59 -6.51
N HIS A 36 3.35 -4.41 -5.92
CA HIS A 36 2.28 -3.81 -5.12
C HIS A 36 1.43 -2.83 -5.90
N TYR A 37 2.05 -2.13 -6.85
CA TYR A 37 1.35 -1.21 -7.73
C TYR A 37 1.94 -1.23 -9.12
N LEU A 38 1.12 -0.83 -10.09
CA LEU A 38 1.48 -0.72 -11.49
C LEU A 38 1.07 0.65 -12.00
N ARG A 39 1.86 1.20 -12.92
CA ARG A 39 1.60 2.49 -13.58
C ARG A 39 1.27 2.28 -15.06
N PRO A 40 0.09 1.75 -15.41
CA PRO A 40 -0.30 1.59 -16.81
C PRO A 40 -0.63 2.94 -17.45
N PHE A 41 -0.33 3.08 -18.75
CA PHE A 41 -0.60 4.26 -19.59
C PHE A 41 0.09 5.56 -19.14
N GLY A 42 1.40 5.65 -19.38
CA GLY A 42 2.11 6.93 -19.40
C GLY A 42 2.17 7.65 -18.04
N ARG A 43 2.11 6.90 -16.92
CA ARG A 43 2.25 7.40 -15.54
C ARG A 43 1.10 8.28 -15.02
N ARG A 44 -0.01 8.39 -15.75
CA ARG A 44 -1.12 9.26 -15.33
C ARG A 44 -2.00 8.62 -14.26
N LYS A 45 -2.04 7.29 -14.17
CA LYS A 45 -2.81 6.55 -13.17
C LYS A 45 -1.98 5.44 -12.54
N ILE A 46 -2.21 5.20 -11.25
CA ILE A 46 -1.56 4.17 -10.46
C ILE A 46 -2.66 3.19 -10.03
N LEU A 47 -2.43 1.92 -10.30
CA LEU A 47 -3.28 0.83 -9.85
C LEU A 47 -2.52 0.03 -8.78
N PHE A 48 -3.20 -0.38 -7.74
CA PHE A 48 -2.66 -1.18 -6.65
C PHE A 48 -3.19 -2.59 -6.72
N ILE A 49 -2.36 -3.58 -6.41
CA ILE A 49 -2.75 -4.99 -6.37
C ILE A 49 -3.06 -5.32 -4.91
N TRP A 50 -4.35 -5.47 -4.58
CA TRP A 50 -4.78 -5.73 -3.20
C TRP A 50 -4.14 -6.99 -2.63
N GLN A 51 -4.08 -8.06 -3.43
CA GLN A 51 -3.55 -9.35 -2.99
C GLN A 51 -2.09 -9.25 -2.51
N ALA A 52 -1.23 -8.54 -3.24
CA ALA A 52 0.16 -8.36 -2.85
C ALA A 52 0.27 -7.55 -1.55
N ILE A 53 -0.54 -6.49 -1.42
CA ILE A 53 -0.59 -5.65 -0.23
C ILE A 53 -1.09 -6.44 0.99
N GLU A 54 -2.12 -7.26 0.81
CA GLU A 54 -2.70 -8.12 1.86
C GLU A 54 -1.70 -9.19 2.31
N GLU A 55 -0.97 -9.81 1.38
CA GLU A 55 0.09 -10.75 1.72
C GLU A 55 1.22 -10.09 2.52
N ASP A 56 1.64 -8.88 2.16
CA ASP A 56 2.69 -8.14 2.88
C ASP A 56 2.22 -7.70 4.27
N LEU A 57 0.96 -7.28 4.41
CA LEU A 57 0.32 -7.01 5.70
C LEU A 57 0.26 -8.28 6.56
N SER A 58 -0.11 -9.42 5.98
CA SER A 58 -0.24 -10.70 6.68
C SER A 58 1.11 -11.27 7.12
N LYS A 59 2.16 -11.11 6.29
CA LYS A 59 3.53 -11.55 6.59
C LYS A 59 4.24 -10.66 7.62
N GLY A 60 3.61 -9.56 8.08
CA GLY A 60 4.20 -8.63 9.05
C GLY A 60 5.52 -8.01 8.58
N THR A 61 5.85 -8.12 7.29
CA THR A 61 7.15 -7.75 6.77
C THR A 61 7.12 -6.26 6.45
N LYS A 62 7.77 -5.46 7.29
CA LYS A 62 8.11 -4.04 7.02
C LYS A 62 6.94 -3.08 6.77
N PHE A 63 5.70 -3.42 7.10
CA PHE A 63 4.70 -2.42 7.41
C PHE A 63 5.04 -1.80 8.77
N SER A 64 6.12 -1.00 8.81
CA SER A 64 6.30 0.00 9.86
C SER A 64 5.26 1.08 9.60
N VAL A 65 3.98 0.74 9.83
CA VAL A 65 2.90 1.70 9.92
C VAL A 65 3.41 2.70 10.97
N PRO A 66 3.56 3.99 10.62
CA PRO A 66 3.79 4.98 11.63
C PRO A 66 2.50 5.01 12.45
N MET A 67 2.47 4.22 13.53
CA MET A 67 1.47 4.34 14.55
C MET A 67 1.43 5.82 14.91
N ALA A 68 0.23 6.38 15.07
CA ALA A 68 0.03 7.78 15.43
C ALA A 68 0.76 8.22 16.73
N ASN A 69 1.47 7.31 17.40
CA ASN A 69 2.31 7.52 18.57
C ASN A 69 3.77 6.98 18.46
N GLY A 70 4.33 6.76 17.27
CA GLY A 70 5.79 6.61 17.11
C GLY A 70 6.46 5.43 17.85
N GLY A 71 5.72 4.37 18.17
CA GLY A 71 6.27 3.17 18.78
C GLY A 71 6.68 2.14 17.72
N VAL A 72 7.99 1.93 17.53
CA VAL A 72 8.51 0.80 16.78
C VAL A 72 8.49 -0.43 17.69
N LEU A 73 7.58 -1.36 17.42
CA LEU A 73 7.57 -2.67 18.09
C LEU A 73 8.70 -3.50 17.50
N HIS A 74 9.83 -3.56 18.19
CA HIS A 74 10.80 -4.63 18.00
C HIS A 74 10.30 -5.84 18.79
N GLY A 75 10.26 -7.00 18.13
CA GLY A 75 9.96 -8.28 18.78
C GLY A 75 10.98 -8.66 19.83
#